data_AF-X0XF18-F1
#
_entry.id   AF-X0XF18-F1
#
_cell.length_a   1.000
_cell.length_b   1.000
_cell.length_c   1.000
_cell.angle_alpha   90.00
_cell.angle_beta   90.00
_cell.angle_gamma   90.00
#
_symmetry.space_group_name_H-M   'P 1'
#
loop_
_entity.id
_entity.type
_entity.pdbx_description
1 polymer ?
#
loop_
_entity_poly.entity_id
_entity_poly.type
_entity_poly.pdbx_seq_one_letter_code
_entity_poly.pdbx_strand_id
1 'polypeptide(L)'
;MALILIFLVLAVSAVIGISFLYRMRLEVKAVTSYLDSRKADYLAQAGVERAIATLNNDTNEYDDLYEEWAQGFEELLGEGRYSLVPSADERESEKKGDEKVGIFDEASKINLNMAGAGNCNQGWTPYEINLSQLEGLGQEKAEAILKYRYGPDGAPGIRGEDDDKDASILESDGIDNDADESIDEPGEGIDEPDEFRPDAPFGDDNPFETVEEIRLVAGIGEKTLNE
;
A
#
# COMPACT_ATOMS: atom_id res chain seq x y z
N MET A 1 -32.05 -5.17 66.60
CA MET A 1 -32.21 -3.94 65.78
C MET A 1 -30.88 -3.25 65.56
N ALA A 2 -30.21 -2.69 66.57
CA ALA A 2 -28.93 -1.96 66.39
C ALA A 2 -27.81 -2.79 65.72
N LEU A 3 -27.67 -4.06 66.10
CA LEU A 3 -26.63 -4.95 65.60
C LEU A 3 -26.81 -5.31 64.10
N ILE A 4 -28.06 -5.45 63.65
CA ILE A 4 -28.41 -5.69 62.23
C ILE A 4 -28.06 -4.46 61.39
N LEU A 5 -28.32 -3.27 61.93
CA LEU A 5 -28.08 -1.99 61.25
C LEU A 5 -26.57 -1.74 61.03
N ILE A 6 -25.73 -2.11 62.00
CA ILE A 6 -24.27 -2.05 61.89
C ILE A 6 -23.76 -2.98 60.79
N PHE A 7 -24.24 -4.24 60.75
CA PHE A 7 -23.86 -5.18 59.69
C PHE A 7 -24.28 -4.70 58.30
N LEU A 8 -25.45 -4.07 58.19
CA LEU A 8 -25.93 -3.53 56.92
C LEU A 8 -25.04 -2.38 56.44
N VAL A 9 -24.68 -1.45 57.33
CA VAL A 9 -23.76 -0.34 57.00
C VAL A 9 -22.37 -0.86 56.61
N LEU A 10 -21.86 -1.87 57.33
CA LEU A 10 -20.56 -2.50 57.00
C LEU A 10 -20.62 -3.25 55.67
N ALA A 11 -21.69 -3.98 55.40
CA ALA A 11 -21.85 -4.70 54.12
C ALA A 11 -21.90 -3.72 52.94
N VAL A 12 -22.67 -2.63 53.06
CA VAL A 12 -22.72 -1.58 52.02
C VAL A 12 -21.35 -0.93 51.83
N SER A 13 -20.66 -0.60 52.92
CA SER A 13 -19.33 0.01 52.87
C SER A 13 -18.30 -0.94 52.22
N ALA A 14 -18.37 -2.23 52.52
CA ALA A 14 -17.50 -3.25 51.93
C ALA A 14 -17.76 -3.38 50.41
N VAL A 15 -19.03 -3.41 49.98
CA VAL A 15 -19.39 -3.48 48.55
C VAL A 15 -18.90 -2.24 47.79
N ILE A 16 -19.05 -1.05 48.38
CA ILE A 16 -18.54 0.20 47.79
C ILE A 16 -17.01 0.17 47.70
N GLY A 17 -16.34 -0.25 48.77
CA GLY A 17 -14.87 -0.36 48.81
C GLY A 17 -14.34 -1.33 47.75
N ILE A 18 -14.97 -2.50 47.59
CA ILE A 18 -14.60 -3.50 46.57
C ILE A 18 -14.84 -2.94 45.16
N SER A 19 -15.96 -2.25 44.93
CA SER A 19 -16.28 -1.64 43.64
C SER A 19 -15.29 -0.54 43.26
N PHE A 20 -14.85 0.27 44.23
CA PHE A 20 -13.83 1.29 44.03
C PHE A 20 -12.47 0.67 43.68
N LEU A 21 -12.03 -0.36 44.42
CA LEU A 21 -10.79 -1.07 44.12
C LEU A 21 -10.81 -1.72 42.73
N TYR A 22 -11.95 -2.26 42.32
CA TYR A 22 -12.13 -2.84 40.99
C TYR A 22 -12.03 -1.77 39.89
N ARG A 23 -12.71 -0.62 40.06
CA ARG A 23 -12.63 0.51 39.12
C ARG A 23 -11.21 1.05 39.01
N MET A 24 -10.51 1.23 40.14
CA MET A 24 -9.13 1.71 40.15
C MET A 24 -8.18 0.76 39.38
N ARG A 25 -8.36 -0.56 39.49
CA ARG A 25 -7.56 -1.52 38.70
C ARG A 25 -7.84 -1.42 37.20
N LEU A 26 -9.09 -1.20 36.81
CA LEU A 26 -9.44 -1.00 35.39
C LEU A 26 -8.86 0.30 34.85
N GLU A 27 -8.94 1.39 35.62
CA GLU A 27 -8.35 2.68 35.24
C GLU A 27 -6.83 2.58 35.09
N VAL A 28 -6.14 1.93 36.03
CA VAL A 28 -4.69 1.70 35.90
C VAL A 28 -4.37 0.94 34.63
N LYS A 29 -5.11 -0.14 34.33
CA LYS A 29 -4.90 -0.92 33.09
C LYS A 29 -5.18 -0.09 31.83
N ALA A 30 -6.20 0.75 31.84
CA ALA A 30 -6.53 1.63 30.73
C ALA A 30 -5.42 2.68 30.51
N VAL A 31 -4.91 3.29 31.60
CA VAL A 31 -3.83 4.27 31.56
C VAL A 31 -2.52 3.65 31.07
N THR A 32 -2.17 2.44 31.53
CA THR A 32 -0.96 1.76 31.05
C THR A 32 -1.08 1.42 29.57
N SER A 33 -2.22 0.87 29.13
CA SER A 33 -2.44 0.57 27.70
C SER A 33 -2.39 1.82 26.82
N TYR A 34 -2.91 2.94 27.31
CA TYR A 34 -2.84 4.22 26.60
C TYR A 34 -1.40 4.73 26.49
N LEU A 35 -0.64 4.66 27.59
CA LEU A 35 0.76 5.06 27.61
C LEU A 35 1.61 4.16 26.71
N ASP A 36 1.37 2.86 26.72
CA ASP A 36 2.06 1.90 25.85
C ASP A 36 1.75 2.15 24.37
N SER A 37 0.49 2.41 24.01
CA SER A 37 0.09 2.80 22.65
C SER A 37 0.78 4.09 22.21
N ARG A 38 0.81 5.12 23.06
CA ARG A 38 1.50 6.38 22.74
C ARG A 38 2.99 6.19 22.57
N LYS A 39 3.62 5.37 23.41
CA LYS A 39 5.02 5.00 23.24
C LYS A 39 5.23 4.33 21.89
N ALA A 40 4.42 3.35 21.53
CA ALA A 40 4.48 2.68 20.23
C ALA A 40 4.35 3.65 19.06
N ASP A 41 3.41 4.59 19.09
CA ASP A 41 3.24 5.62 18.05
C ASP A 41 4.52 6.46 17.85
N TYR A 42 5.10 6.95 18.95
CA TYR A 42 6.34 7.76 18.88
C TYR A 42 7.54 6.96 18.38
N LEU A 43 7.59 5.67 18.70
CA LEU A 43 8.65 4.78 18.25
C LEU A 43 8.51 4.47 16.76
N ALA A 44 7.29 4.25 16.28
CA ALA A 44 7.00 4.11 14.85
C ALA A 44 7.40 5.40 14.10
N GLN A 45 7.03 6.57 14.62
CA GLN A 45 7.43 7.85 14.02
C GLN A 45 8.95 8.04 14.02
N ALA A 46 9.64 7.69 15.11
CA ALA A 46 11.11 7.74 15.15
C ALA A 46 11.75 6.81 14.12
N GLY A 47 11.14 5.64 13.86
CA GLY A 47 11.55 4.73 12.79
C GLY A 47 11.44 5.37 11.40
N VAL A 48 10.34 6.07 11.12
CA VAL A 48 10.14 6.80 9.85
C VAL A 48 11.15 7.93 9.69
N GLU A 49 11.35 8.77 10.70
CA GLU A 49 12.34 9.85 10.65
C GLU A 49 13.77 9.34 10.48
N ARG A 50 14.10 8.21 11.11
CA ARG A 50 15.37 7.52 10.91
C ARG A 50 15.52 7.05 9.47
N ALA A 51 14.49 6.43 8.90
CA ALA A 51 14.50 5.99 7.50
C ALA A 51 14.70 7.17 6.53
N ILE A 52 13.99 8.28 6.74
CA ILE A 52 14.15 9.51 5.97
C ILE A 52 15.60 10.03 6.09
N ALA A 53 16.18 10.04 7.29
CA ALA A 53 17.56 10.46 7.49
C ALA A 53 18.56 9.53 6.80
N THR A 54 18.33 8.22 6.83
CA THR A 54 19.17 7.23 6.11
C THR A 54 19.13 7.49 4.60
N LEU A 55 17.94 7.62 4.01
CA LEU A 55 17.79 7.87 2.57
C LEU A 55 18.36 9.23 2.15
N ASN A 56 18.20 10.28 2.96
CA ASN A 56 18.78 11.59 2.66
C ASN A 56 20.32 11.63 2.74
N ASN A 57 20.91 10.72 3.53
CA ASN A 57 22.37 10.59 3.61
C ASN A 57 22.93 9.72 2.49
N ASP A 58 22.07 8.97 1.81
CA ASP A 58 22.44 8.30 0.59
C ASP A 58 22.57 9.32 -0.54
N THR A 59 23.70 9.28 -1.24
CA THR A 59 24.09 10.33 -2.20
C THR A 59 24.69 9.75 -3.48
N ASN A 60 24.61 8.43 -3.62
CA ASN A 60 25.00 7.77 -4.85
C ASN A 60 23.96 7.99 -5.96
N GLU A 61 24.22 7.45 -7.14
CA GLU A 61 23.34 7.60 -8.31
C GLU A 61 22.43 6.38 -8.53
N TYR A 62 22.46 5.39 -7.64
CA TYR A 62 21.77 4.12 -7.82
C TYR A 62 21.34 3.54 -6.47
N ASP A 63 20.16 2.92 -6.44
CA ASP A 63 19.68 2.21 -5.26
C ASP A 63 19.91 0.70 -5.44
N ASP A 64 20.57 0.04 -4.48
CA ASP A 64 20.73 -1.41 -4.48
C ASP A 64 20.49 -2.06 -3.10
N LEU A 65 20.21 -3.38 -3.11
CA LEU A 65 19.88 -4.12 -1.89
C LEU A 65 21.08 -4.34 -0.95
N TYR A 66 22.30 -3.98 -1.35
CA TYR A 66 23.52 -4.09 -0.53
C TYR A 66 23.81 -2.83 0.28
N GLU A 67 23.01 -1.78 0.12
CA GLU A 67 23.18 -0.51 0.79
C GLU A 67 22.67 -0.49 2.23
N GLU A 68 23.13 0.50 2.99
CA GLU A 68 22.81 0.62 4.42
C GLU A 68 21.29 0.66 4.67
N TRP A 69 20.52 1.32 3.78
CA TRP A 69 19.07 1.41 3.90
C TRP A 69 18.37 0.04 3.78
N ALA A 70 18.92 -0.88 2.98
CA ALA A 70 18.36 -2.20 2.71
C ALA A 70 18.82 -3.31 3.67
N GLN A 71 19.89 -3.08 4.46
CA GLN A 71 20.51 -4.09 5.33
C GLN A 71 19.93 -4.16 6.75
N GLY A 72 19.04 -3.24 7.13
CA GLY A 72 18.41 -3.23 8.45
C GLY A 72 19.29 -2.64 9.53
N PHE A 73 18.74 -2.59 10.74
CA PHE A 73 19.45 -1.98 11.86
C PHE A 73 18.98 -2.48 13.22
N GLU A 74 19.87 -2.37 14.21
CA GLU A 74 19.55 -2.61 15.60
C GLU A 74 20.08 -1.45 16.45
N GLU A 75 19.18 -0.77 17.17
CA GLU A 75 19.49 0.42 17.96
C GLU A 75 18.79 0.41 19.32
N LEU A 76 19.39 1.11 20.29
CA LEU A 76 18.81 1.35 21.61
C LEU A 76 18.13 2.72 21.63
N LEU A 77 16.79 2.75 21.67
CA LEU A 77 16.03 3.99 21.80
C LEU A 77 15.35 4.03 23.18
N GLY A 78 15.89 4.86 24.07
CA GLY A 78 15.34 5.07 25.41
C GLY A 78 15.34 3.79 26.27
N GLU A 79 14.16 3.27 26.59
CA GLU A 79 13.95 2.12 27.49
C GLU A 79 14.05 0.75 26.80
N GLY A 80 14.26 0.70 25.48
CA GLY A 80 14.17 -0.53 24.69
C GLY A 80 15.22 -0.67 23.60
N ARG A 81 15.36 -1.91 23.10
CA ARG A 81 16.15 -2.27 21.93
C ARG A 81 15.20 -2.47 20.75
N TYR A 82 15.48 -1.79 19.66
CA TYR A 82 14.72 -1.83 18.41
C TYR A 82 15.59 -2.52 17.39
N SER A 83 15.05 -3.54 16.75
CA SER A 83 15.73 -4.24 15.68
C SER A 83 14.76 -4.30 14.51
N LEU A 84 15.16 -3.72 13.39
CA LEU A 84 14.54 -3.94 12.10
C LEU A 84 15.46 -4.90 11.35
N VAL A 85 15.00 -6.13 11.18
CA VAL A 85 15.67 -7.11 10.34
C VAL A 85 14.90 -7.11 9.03
N PRO A 86 15.44 -6.54 7.93
CA PRO A 86 14.88 -6.78 6.62
C PRO A 86 14.93 -8.28 6.45
N SER A 87 13.79 -8.86 6.10
CA SER A 87 13.65 -10.29 5.87
C SER A 87 14.41 -10.69 4.59
N ALA A 88 15.72 -10.52 4.56
CA ALA A 88 16.59 -10.92 3.45
C ALA A 88 16.59 -12.45 3.30
N ASP A 89 16.20 -13.18 4.35
CA ASP A 89 15.91 -14.60 4.30
C ASP A 89 14.39 -14.84 4.36
N GLU A 90 13.75 -14.89 3.19
CA GLU A 90 12.36 -15.36 3.03
C GLU A 90 12.11 -16.70 3.74
N ARG A 91 13.17 -17.52 3.87
CA ARG A 91 13.14 -18.86 4.50
C ARG A 91 13.12 -18.86 6.03
N GLU A 92 13.50 -17.77 6.70
CA GLU A 92 13.42 -17.66 8.17
C GLU A 92 12.16 -16.91 8.65
N SER A 93 11.64 -15.98 7.84
CA SER A 93 10.44 -15.18 8.18
C SER A 93 9.17 -16.03 8.31
N GLU A 94 9.06 -17.13 7.55
CA GLU A 94 7.92 -18.06 7.62
C GLU A 94 7.75 -18.74 8.99
N LYS A 95 8.81 -18.82 9.81
CA LYS A 95 8.77 -19.57 11.08
C LYS A 95 8.20 -18.79 12.27
N LYS A 96 8.01 -17.47 12.16
CA LYS A 96 7.55 -16.66 13.30
C LYS A 96 6.29 -15.83 13.07
N GLY A 97 5.83 -15.66 11.83
CA GLY A 97 4.77 -14.67 11.57
C GLY A 97 5.21 -13.26 11.96
N ASP A 98 6.52 -13.01 11.96
CA ASP A 98 7.09 -11.68 12.16
C ASP A 98 6.80 -10.87 10.89
N GLU A 99 6.11 -9.74 11.06
CA GLU A 99 5.79 -8.81 9.98
C GLU A 99 7.09 -8.23 9.40
N LYS A 100 7.19 -8.13 8.07
CA LYS A 100 8.37 -7.57 7.40
C LYS A 100 8.45 -6.08 7.75
N VAL A 101 9.51 -5.69 8.47
CA VAL A 101 9.72 -4.30 8.90
C VAL A 101 11.09 -3.81 8.42
N GLY A 102 11.11 -2.68 7.71
CA GLY A 102 12.32 -2.17 7.07
C GLY A 102 12.00 -1.10 6.03
N ILE A 103 13.03 -0.69 5.29
CA ILE A 103 12.89 0.14 4.10
C ILE A 103 12.86 -0.82 2.91
N PHE A 104 11.87 -0.67 2.04
CA PHE A 104 11.68 -1.50 0.86
C PHE A 104 11.57 -0.62 -0.37
N ASP A 105 12.20 -1.05 -1.45
CA ASP A 105 12.04 -0.41 -2.75
C ASP A 105 10.71 -0.84 -3.38
N GLU A 106 9.74 0.07 -3.43
CA GLU A 106 8.45 -0.17 -4.08
C GLU A 106 8.57 -0.18 -5.62
N ALA A 107 9.60 0.43 -6.21
CA ALA A 107 9.82 0.42 -7.66
C ALA A 107 10.31 -0.95 -8.17
N SER A 108 10.77 -1.83 -7.27
CA SER A 108 11.09 -3.23 -7.58
C SER A 108 9.87 -4.11 -7.90
N LYS A 109 8.65 -3.58 -7.73
CA LYS A 109 7.38 -4.30 -7.94
C LYS A 109 6.65 -3.79 -9.18
N ILE A 110 5.74 -4.61 -9.71
CA ILE A 110 4.86 -4.19 -10.81
C ILE A 110 3.86 -3.16 -10.29
N ASN A 111 3.84 -1.99 -10.92
CA ASN A 111 2.92 -0.92 -10.58
C ASN A 111 1.56 -1.13 -11.28
N LEU A 112 0.50 -1.34 -10.48
CA LEU A 112 -0.87 -1.55 -10.96
C LEU A 112 -1.45 -0.34 -11.73
N ASN A 113 -0.98 0.88 -11.40
CA ASN A 113 -1.39 2.10 -12.08
C ASN A 113 -0.72 2.29 -13.45
N MET A 114 0.32 1.52 -13.76
CA MET A 114 1.04 1.65 -15.03
C MET A 114 0.87 0.43 -15.93
N ALA A 115 0.94 -0.78 -15.39
CA ALA A 115 0.94 -2.02 -16.17
C ALA A 115 -0.37 -2.26 -16.93
N GLY A 116 -0.31 -2.75 -18.16
CA GLY A 116 -1.46 -3.02 -19.03
C GLY A 116 -1.89 -4.48 -19.07
N ALA A 117 -2.63 -4.86 -20.12
CA ALA A 117 -3.10 -6.24 -20.35
C ALA A 117 -2.91 -6.73 -21.80
N GLY A 118 -2.29 -5.91 -22.66
CA GLY A 118 -2.07 -6.19 -24.07
C GLY A 118 -0.80 -7.00 -24.36
N ASN A 119 -0.54 -7.26 -25.65
CA ASN A 119 0.65 -7.99 -26.11
C ASN A 119 1.66 -7.09 -26.83
N CYS A 120 1.57 -5.78 -26.64
CA CYS A 120 2.47 -4.80 -27.23
C CYS A 120 3.82 -4.82 -26.48
N ASN A 121 4.91 -4.81 -27.24
CA ASN A 121 6.28 -4.99 -26.72
C ASN A 121 7.27 -4.15 -27.54
N GLN A 122 6.97 -2.86 -27.69
CA GLN A 122 7.74 -1.93 -28.50
C GLN A 122 8.68 -1.06 -27.65
N GLY A 123 8.55 -1.13 -26.32
CA GLY A 123 9.36 -0.44 -25.34
C GLY A 123 8.92 1.02 -25.11
N TRP A 124 7.67 1.36 -25.41
CA TRP A 124 7.16 2.72 -25.31
C TRP A 124 6.97 3.15 -23.85
N THR A 125 6.10 2.44 -23.12
CA THR A 125 5.81 2.71 -21.70
C THR A 125 5.74 1.43 -20.87
N PRO A 126 5.81 1.50 -19.54
CA PRO A 126 5.56 0.35 -18.66
C PRO A 126 4.16 -0.28 -18.81
N TYR A 127 3.24 0.35 -19.55
CA TYR A 127 1.94 -0.23 -19.89
C TYR A 127 2.05 -1.56 -20.64
N GLU A 128 3.16 -1.79 -21.34
CA GLU A 128 3.45 -3.05 -22.02
C GLU A 128 3.64 -4.24 -21.05
N ILE A 129 3.81 -3.98 -19.74
CA ILE A 129 3.83 -5.05 -18.74
C ILE A 129 2.44 -5.70 -18.66
N ASN A 130 2.31 -6.90 -19.19
CA ASN A 130 1.03 -7.60 -19.27
C ASN A 130 0.64 -8.28 -17.94
N LEU A 131 -0.33 -7.68 -17.24
CA LEU A 131 -0.92 -8.20 -15.99
C LEU A 131 -1.59 -9.57 -16.16
N SER A 132 -2.08 -9.91 -17.36
CA SER A 132 -2.76 -11.19 -17.60
C SER A 132 -1.84 -12.41 -17.46
N GLN A 133 -0.52 -12.19 -17.57
CA GLN A 133 0.50 -13.22 -17.46
C GLN A 133 0.89 -13.52 -16.01
N LEU A 134 0.43 -12.71 -15.04
CA LEU A 134 0.64 -12.98 -13.64
C LEU A 134 -0.26 -14.14 -13.18
N GLU A 135 0.34 -15.04 -12.40
CA GLU A 135 -0.38 -16.17 -11.80
C GLU A 135 -1.58 -15.66 -10.99
N GLY A 136 -2.74 -16.29 -11.16
CA GLY A 136 -3.97 -15.91 -10.45
C GLY A 136 -4.77 -14.75 -11.07
N LEU A 137 -4.21 -13.92 -11.96
CA LEU A 137 -4.96 -12.84 -12.63
C LEU A 137 -5.68 -13.33 -13.90
N GLY A 138 -4.93 -13.71 -14.94
CA GLY A 138 -5.49 -14.00 -16.27
C GLY A 138 -6.12 -12.76 -16.95
N GLN A 139 -6.61 -12.94 -18.17
CA GLN A 139 -7.11 -11.84 -19.01
C GLN A 139 -8.30 -11.10 -18.37
N GLU A 140 -9.30 -11.84 -17.88
CA GLU A 140 -10.54 -11.25 -17.35
C GLU A 140 -10.29 -10.30 -16.16
N LYS A 141 -9.40 -10.67 -15.24
CA LYS A 141 -9.09 -9.83 -14.08
C LYS A 141 -8.16 -8.69 -14.45
N ALA A 142 -7.23 -8.89 -15.39
CA ALA A 142 -6.39 -7.81 -15.90
C ALA A 142 -7.25 -6.71 -16.55
N GLU A 143 -8.18 -7.08 -17.44
CA GLU A 143 -9.15 -6.13 -18.03
C GLU A 143 -10.04 -5.47 -16.97
N ALA A 144 -10.43 -6.19 -15.92
CA ALA A 144 -11.18 -5.61 -14.81
C ALA A 144 -10.37 -4.57 -14.03
N ILE A 145 -9.06 -4.76 -13.88
CA ILE A 145 -8.14 -3.77 -13.30
C ILE A 145 -8.09 -2.53 -14.20
N LEU A 146 -7.87 -2.69 -15.50
CA LEU A 146 -7.82 -1.55 -16.45
C LEU A 146 -9.14 -0.76 -16.43
N LYS A 147 -10.27 -1.48 -16.47
CA LYS A 147 -11.60 -0.86 -16.40
C LYS A 147 -11.85 -0.13 -15.08
N TYR A 148 -11.28 -0.60 -13.98
CA TYR A 148 -11.36 0.13 -12.72
C TYR A 148 -10.60 1.46 -12.78
N ARG A 149 -9.44 1.47 -13.46
CA ARG A 149 -8.62 2.68 -13.66
C ARG A 149 -9.30 3.69 -14.56
N TYR A 150 -9.84 3.24 -15.69
CA TYR A 150 -10.43 4.09 -16.74
C TYR A 150 -11.91 4.42 -16.50
N GLY A 151 -12.40 4.18 -15.29
CA GLY A 151 -13.76 4.53 -14.94
C GLY A 151 -14.88 3.93 -15.82
N PRO A 152 -16.08 4.53 -15.74
CA PRO A 152 -17.24 4.15 -16.55
C PRO A 152 -17.07 4.24 -18.07
N ASP A 153 -16.29 5.19 -18.59
CA ASP A 153 -16.13 5.37 -20.04
C ASP A 153 -15.20 4.33 -20.69
N GLY A 154 -14.31 3.74 -19.87
CA GLY A 154 -13.42 2.65 -20.21
C GLY A 154 -12.20 3.07 -21.04
N ALA A 155 -11.90 4.36 -21.12
CA ALA A 155 -10.73 4.92 -21.78
C ALA A 155 -9.86 5.70 -20.78
N PRO A 156 -8.54 5.75 -20.98
CA PRO A 156 -7.69 6.65 -20.20
C PRO A 156 -8.10 8.11 -20.46
N GLY A 157 -8.12 8.94 -19.42
CA GLY A 157 -8.45 10.35 -19.58
C GLY A 157 -9.90 10.62 -19.95
N ILE A 158 -10.14 11.38 -21.03
CA ILE A 158 -11.48 11.59 -21.59
C ILE A 158 -11.61 10.82 -22.89
N ARG A 159 -12.53 9.86 -22.92
CA ARG A 159 -12.76 9.05 -24.12
C ARG A 159 -12.95 9.86 -25.41
N GLY A 160 -12.09 9.61 -26.38
CA GLY A 160 -12.14 10.19 -27.71
C GLY A 160 -11.56 11.60 -27.80
N GLU A 161 -10.86 12.08 -26.78
CA GLU A 161 -10.18 13.37 -26.74
C GLU A 161 -8.68 13.18 -26.53
N ASP A 162 -7.89 13.61 -27.52
CA ASP A 162 -6.42 13.78 -27.43
C ASP A 162 -6.08 14.81 -26.33
N ASP A 163 -5.82 14.29 -25.13
CA ASP A 163 -5.79 15.04 -23.86
C ASP A 163 -4.51 15.86 -23.69
N ASP A 164 -3.41 15.42 -24.29
CA ASP A 164 -2.10 16.09 -24.24
C ASP A 164 -1.63 16.70 -25.58
N LYS A 165 -2.37 16.45 -26.66
CA LYS A 165 -2.29 17.09 -27.98
C LYS A 165 -1.09 16.65 -28.80
N ASP A 166 -0.70 15.39 -28.66
CA ASP A 166 0.44 14.84 -29.39
C ASP A 166 0.06 13.84 -30.48
N ALA A 167 -1.23 13.52 -30.68
CA ALA A 167 -1.72 12.60 -31.70
C ALA A 167 -1.09 12.77 -33.09
N SER A 168 -0.91 14.03 -33.51
CA SER A 168 -0.31 14.34 -34.82
C SER A 168 1.13 13.86 -35.01
N ILE A 169 1.82 13.56 -33.92
CA ILE A 169 3.17 12.99 -33.88
C ILE A 169 3.06 11.45 -33.87
N LEU A 170 2.17 10.92 -33.04
CA LEU A 170 2.06 9.49 -32.74
C LEU A 170 1.43 8.68 -33.88
N GLU A 171 0.51 9.27 -34.67
CA GLU A 171 -0.05 8.65 -35.89
C GLU A 171 0.98 8.32 -37.00
N SER A 172 2.28 8.60 -36.79
CA SER A 172 3.33 8.41 -37.81
C SER A 172 4.75 8.19 -37.26
N ASP A 173 4.90 7.81 -36.00
CA ASP A 173 6.21 7.62 -35.37
C ASP A 173 6.76 6.19 -35.48
N GLY A 174 5.94 5.26 -35.98
CA GLY A 174 6.26 3.85 -36.21
C GLY A 174 6.08 2.97 -34.97
N ILE A 175 5.36 3.44 -33.95
CA ILE A 175 5.04 2.72 -32.71
C ILE A 175 3.52 2.50 -32.61
N ASP A 176 3.08 1.44 -31.93
CA ASP A 176 1.68 1.16 -31.57
C ASP A 176 1.40 1.77 -30.19
N ASN A 177 0.98 3.04 -30.17
CA ASN A 177 0.94 3.81 -28.93
C ASN A 177 -0.31 3.55 -28.08
N ASP A 178 -1.45 3.23 -28.70
CA ASP A 178 -2.70 2.88 -28.02
C ASP A 178 -2.85 1.38 -27.71
N ALA A 179 -1.87 0.58 -28.15
CA ALA A 179 -1.75 -0.85 -27.89
C ALA A 179 -2.88 -1.70 -28.49
N ASP A 180 -3.36 -1.33 -29.67
CA ASP A 180 -4.46 -2.00 -30.37
C ASP A 180 -4.02 -3.02 -31.44
N GLU A 181 -2.71 -3.23 -31.59
CA GLU A 181 -2.01 -4.08 -32.57
C GLU A 181 -1.87 -3.49 -33.99
N SER A 182 -2.30 -2.26 -34.21
CA SER A 182 -1.99 -1.46 -35.41
C SER A 182 -0.84 -0.49 -35.17
N ILE A 183 -0.23 0.00 -36.25
CA ILE A 183 0.86 0.99 -36.18
C ILE A 183 0.58 2.08 -37.22
N ASP A 184 0.81 3.34 -36.87
CA ASP A 184 0.65 4.53 -37.71
C ASP A 184 -0.78 4.65 -38.30
N GLU A 185 -1.80 4.57 -37.45
CA GLU A 185 -3.22 4.59 -37.85
C GLU A 185 -4.01 5.84 -37.43
N PRO A 186 -5.10 6.20 -38.14
CA PRO A 186 -5.88 7.38 -37.78
C PRO A 186 -6.53 7.22 -36.40
N GLY A 187 -6.10 8.04 -35.43
CA GLY A 187 -6.59 8.01 -34.07
C GLY A 187 -5.69 7.34 -33.02
N GLU A 188 -4.47 6.92 -33.38
CA GLU A 188 -3.41 6.36 -32.51
C GLU A 188 -2.85 7.35 -31.47
N GLY A 189 -3.64 8.37 -31.12
CA GLY A 189 -3.23 9.52 -30.33
C GLY A 189 -4.36 10.08 -29.44
N ILE A 190 -5.43 9.31 -29.25
CA ILE A 190 -6.72 9.82 -28.77
C ILE A 190 -7.19 9.18 -27.47
N ASP A 191 -6.85 7.91 -27.24
CA ASP A 191 -7.25 7.13 -26.06
C ASP A 191 -6.03 6.33 -25.57
N GLU A 192 -4.90 7.01 -25.38
CA GLU A 192 -3.60 6.39 -25.16
C GLU A 192 -3.30 6.09 -23.69
N PRO A 193 -2.55 5.01 -23.38
CA PRO A 193 -2.26 4.64 -22.01
C PRO A 193 -1.59 5.70 -21.14
N ASP A 194 -0.89 6.67 -21.72
CA ASP A 194 -0.22 7.77 -21.01
C ASP A 194 -1.13 8.98 -20.71
N GLU A 195 -2.32 9.06 -21.31
CA GLU A 195 -3.36 10.00 -20.91
C GLU A 195 -3.88 9.70 -19.49
N PHE A 196 -3.79 8.42 -19.08
CA PHE A 196 -4.03 8.01 -17.70
C PHE A 196 -2.91 8.53 -16.80
N ARG A 197 -3.26 9.52 -15.96
CA ARG A 197 -2.32 10.20 -15.06
C ARG A 197 -2.63 9.89 -13.59
N PRO A 198 -1.95 8.92 -12.96
CA PRO A 198 -2.24 8.53 -11.57
C PRO A 198 -2.12 9.68 -10.56
N ASP A 199 -1.16 10.58 -10.77
CA ASP A 199 -0.91 11.73 -9.88
C ASP A 199 -1.86 12.90 -10.12
N ALA A 200 -2.52 12.93 -11.28
CA ALA A 200 -3.45 13.97 -11.67
C ALA A 200 -4.56 13.39 -12.57
N PRO A 201 -5.47 12.57 -12.00
CA PRO A 201 -6.49 11.87 -12.77
C PRO A 201 -7.34 12.84 -13.59
N PHE A 202 -7.69 12.44 -14.80
CA PHE A 202 -8.46 13.24 -15.73
C PHE A 202 -9.74 12.50 -16.14
N GLY A 203 -10.76 13.22 -16.62
CA GLY A 203 -12.04 12.60 -16.94
C GLY A 203 -12.70 11.85 -15.77
N ASP A 204 -12.97 10.56 -15.95
CA ASP A 204 -13.50 9.65 -14.93
C ASP A 204 -12.49 8.60 -14.43
N ASP A 205 -11.20 8.84 -14.70
CA ASP A 205 -10.09 8.04 -14.21
C ASP A 205 -10.06 7.91 -12.68
N ASN A 206 -9.67 6.72 -12.23
CA ASN A 206 -9.65 6.32 -10.84
C ASN A 206 -8.42 5.45 -10.54
N PRO A 207 -7.25 6.06 -10.25
CA PRO A 207 -6.06 5.32 -9.86
C PRO A 207 -6.24 4.61 -8.52
N PHE A 208 -5.46 3.54 -8.33
CA PHE A 208 -5.33 2.92 -7.02
C PHE A 208 -4.49 3.82 -6.11
N GLU A 209 -5.09 4.31 -5.02
CA GLU A 209 -4.34 5.04 -3.98
C GLU A 209 -3.58 4.06 -3.07
N THR A 210 -4.14 2.85 -2.91
CA THR A 210 -3.57 1.79 -2.07
C THR A 210 -3.69 0.43 -2.77
N VAL A 211 -2.79 -0.50 -2.44
CA VAL A 211 -2.82 -1.86 -3.02
C VAL A 211 -4.09 -2.60 -2.59
N GLU A 212 -4.63 -2.29 -1.41
CA GLU A 212 -5.84 -2.89 -0.86
C GLU A 212 -7.09 -2.62 -1.72
N GLU A 213 -7.11 -1.52 -2.47
CA GLU A 213 -8.22 -1.17 -3.37
C GLU A 213 -8.37 -2.14 -4.54
N ILE A 214 -7.34 -2.95 -4.84
CA ILE A 214 -7.45 -4.04 -5.81
C ILE A 214 -8.59 -5.01 -5.46
N ARG A 215 -8.99 -5.09 -4.18
CA ARG A 215 -10.11 -5.91 -3.70
C ARG A 215 -11.48 -5.39 -4.15
N LEU A 216 -11.57 -4.14 -4.61
CA LEU A 216 -12.78 -3.54 -5.16
C LEU A 216 -13.01 -3.97 -6.61
N VAL A 217 -11.97 -4.46 -7.28
CA VAL A 217 -12.04 -4.92 -8.67
C VAL A 217 -12.84 -6.21 -8.75
N ALA A 218 -13.76 -6.27 -9.71
CA ALA A 218 -14.58 -7.44 -9.94
C ALA A 218 -13.72 -8.68 -10.25
N GLY A 219 -13.98 -9.78 -9.55
CA GLY A 219 -13.27 -11.04 -9.74
C GLY A 219 -11.95 -11.18 -8.95
N ILE A 220 -11.49 -10.12 -8.28
CA ILE A 220 -10.34 -10.15 -7.39
C ILE A 220 -10.81 -10.31 -5.94
N GLY A 221 -10.16 -11.20 -5.20
CA GLY A 221 -10.47 -11.45 -3.79
C GLY A 221 -9.40 -12.30 -3.12
N GLU A 222 -9.67 -12.76 -1.90
CA GLU A 222 -8.69 -13.47 -1.05
C GLU A 222 -8.02 -14.68 -1.73
N LYS A 223 -8.70 -15.36 -2.65
CA LYS A 223 -8.07 -16.48 -3.38
C LYS A 223 -6.98 -16.01 -4.32
N THR A 224 -7.13 -14.84 -4.94
CA THR A 224 -6.16 -14.27 -5.88
C THR A 224 -5.01 -13.60 -5.16
N LEU A 225 -5.22 -13.14 -3.92
CA LEU A 225 -4.19 -12.45 -3.12
C LEU A 225 -3.36 -13.39 -2.24
N ASN A 226 -3.80 -14.63 -2.04
CA ASN A 226 -3.12 -15.62 -1.19
C ASN A 226 -2.68 -16.89 -1.96
N GLU A 227 -2.75 -16.87 -3.29
CA GLU A 227 -2.14 -17.87 -4.17
C GLU A 227 -0.66 -17.54 -4.37
#